data_AF-A0A4X2KQU4-F1
#
_entry.id   AF-A0A4X2KQU4-F1
#
_cell.length_a   1.000
_cell.length_b   1.000
_cell.length_c   1.000
_cell.angle_alpha   90.00
_cell.angle_beta   90.00
_cell.angle_gamma   90.00
#
_symmetry.space_group_name_H-M   'P 1'
#
loop_
_entity.id
_entity.type
_entity.pdbx_description
1 polymer ?
#
loop_
_entity_poly.entity_id
_entity_poly.type
_entity_poly.pdbx_seq_one_letter_code
_entity_poly.pdbx_strand_id
1 'polypeptide(L)'
;MGVTVDVHQVYRYPFEQVVSSFLRKYPNAMDKNVIAVRIVEERTDVSTGIIYRKRIAICQNVIPEILRKVSILKVPNIQLEEESWLNPQERNMAIRSHCLTWTQYASMNEESVFRESLENPNWTEFIQRGRISITGAGFLNCILETFACTFLKQGAQKVRSLIFLSSNLTSDTY
;
A
#
# COMPACT_ATOMS: atom_id res chain seq x y z
N MET A 1 -21.23 7.25 -1.43
CA MET A 1 -20.23 8.33 -1.37
C MET A 1 -18.87 7.69 -1.17
N GLY A 2 -17.80 8.24 -1.75
CA GLY A 2 -16.49 7.60 -1.71
C GLY A 2 -15.38 8.63 -1.63
N VAL A 3 -14.28 8.25 -0.99
CA VAL A 3 -13.12 9.10 -0.76
C VAL A 3 -12.04 8.70 -1.75
N THR A 4 -11.48 9.69 -2.44
CA THR A 4 -10.32 9.52 -3.31
C THR A 4 -9.11 10.18 -2.69
N VAL A 5 -7.96 9.52 -2.79
CA VAL A 5 -6.65 10.03 -2.38
C VAL A 5 -5.76 9.96 -3.61
N ASP A 6 -5.22 11.10 -4.04
CA ASP A 6 -4.19 11.18 -5.08
C ASP A 6 -2.92 11.75 -4.44
N VAL A 7 -1.80 11.03 -4.58
CA VAL A 7 -0.50 11.40 -4.04
C VAL A 7 0.51 11.31 -5.16
N HIS A 8 1.23 12.40 -5.37
CA HIS A 8 2.40 12.45 -6.23
C HIS A 8 3.61 12.88 -5.40
N GLN A 9 4.66 12.06 -5.41
CA GLN A 9 5.90 12.32 -4.67
C GLN A 9 7.09 12.00 -5.55
N VAL A 10 8.08 12.90 -5.56
CA VAL A 10 9.39 12.66 -6.17
C VAL A 10 10.38 12.30 -5.08
N TYR A 11 11.05 11.17 -5.23
CA TYR A 11 12.16 10.74 -4.39
C TYR A 11 13.46 11.02 -5.13
N ARG A 12 14.37 11.78 -4.52
CA ARG A 12 15.68 12.13 -5.10
C ARG A 12 16.70 10.99 -4.94
N TYR A 13 16.27 9.77 -5.25
CA TYR A 13 17.04 8.53 -5.16
C TYR A 13 16.74 7.64 -6.37
N PRO A 14 17.71 6.79 -6.80
CA PRO A 14 17.54 5.88 -7.92
C PRO A 14 16.40 4.89 -7.72
N PHE A 15 15.78 4.47 -8.84
CA PHE A 15 14.63 3.56 -8.87
C PHE A 15 14.85 2.28 -8.08
N GLU A 16 16.00 1.63 -8.28
CA GLU A 16 16.35 0.36 -7.64
C GLU A 16 16.45 0.50 -6.11
N GLN A 17 16.96 1.64 -5.64
CA GLN A 17 17.02 1.94 -4.20
C GLN A 17 15.61 2.12 -3.64
N VAL A 18 14.80 2.98 -4.26
CA VAL A 18 13.43 3.27 -3.79
C VAL A 18 12.55 2.02 -3.77
N VAL A 19 12.56 1.25 -4.86
CA VAL A 19 11.74 0.04 -5.00
C VAL A 19 12.22 -1.07 -4.06
N SER A 20 13.53 -1.26 -3.91
CA SER A 20 14.04 -2.28 -2.97
C SER A 20 13.68 -1.98 -1.52
N SER A 21 13.73 -0.70 -1.13
CA SER A 21 13.25 -0.25 0.18
C SER A 21 11.75 -0.48 0.35
N PHE A 22 10.95 -0.13 -0.65
CA PHE A 22 9.50 -0.38 -0.62
C PHE A 22 9.18 -1.88 -0.51
N LEU A 23 9.86 -2.75 -1.26
CA LEU A 23 9.62 -4.18 -1.24
C LEU A 23 9.99 -4.84 0.08
N ARG A 24 10.96 -4.28 0.80
CA ARG A 24 11.43 -4.70 2.14
C ARG A 24 10.71 -3.97 3.28
N LYS A 25 9.61 -3.26 3.00
CA LYS A 25 8.87 -2.48 4.00
C LYS A 25 8.32 -3.29 5.17
N TYR A 26 8.29 -4.63 5.08
CA TYR A 26 7.81 -5.51 6.13
C TYR A 26 8.78 -6.66 6.42
N PRO A 27 8.88 -7.11 7.68
CA PRO A 27 8.31 -6.48 8.87
C PRO A 27 9.05 -5.18 9.22
N ASN A 28 8.32 -4.11 9.60
CA ASN A 28 8.92 -2.84 10.01
C ASN A 28 8.26 -2.33 11.29
N ALA A 29 9.07 -1.90 12.25
CA ALA A 29 8.64 -1.30 13.52
C ALA A 29 7.74 -0.06 13.36
N MET A 30 7.80 0.61 12.20
CA MET A 30 6.99 1.79 11.88
C MET A 30 5.53 1.49 11.54
N ASP A 31 5.19 0.23 11.22
CA ASP A 31 3.81 -0.17 10.88
C ASP A 31 3.33 -1.32 11.77
N LYS A 32 3.07 -0.98 13.04
CA LYS A 32 2.57 -1.93 14.06
C LYS A 32 1.22 -2.55 13.72
N ASN A 33 0.50 -1.98 12.76
CA ASN A 33 -0.81 -2.47 12.35
C ASN A 33 -0.69 -3.63 11.35
N VAL A 34 0.45 -3.83 10.68
CA VAL A 34 0.64 -4.99 9.78
C VAL A 34 1.22 -6.15 10.59
N ILE A 35 0.38 -7.15 10.81
CA ILE A 35 0.69 -8.34 11.61
C ILE A 35 1.55 -9.31 10.80
N ALA A 36 1.20 -9.52 9.53
CA ALA A 36 1.92 -10.45 8.66
C ALA A 36 1.74 -10.08 7.19
N VAL A 37 2.73 -10.45 6.37
CA VAL A 37 2.64 -10.41 4.91
C VAL A 37 3.03 -11.78 4.37
N ARG A 38 2.19 -12.33 3.50
CA ARG A 38 2.40 -13.65 2.90
C ARG A 38 2.48 -13.49 1.39
N ILE A 39 3.50 -14.05 0.75
CA ILE A 39 3.54 -14.17 -0.71
C ILE A 39 2.63 -15.34 -1.09
N VAL A 40 1.65 -15.08 -1.95
CA VAL A 40 0.73 -16.09 -2.47
C VAL A 40 1.22 -16.59 -3.82
N GLU A 41 1.82 -15.71 -4.61
CA GLU A 41 2.28 -16.02 -5.94
C GLU A 41 3.48 -15.15 -6.30
N GLU A 42 4.45 -15.75 -6.97
CA GLU A 42 5.58 -15.04 -7.57
C GLU A 42 5.93 -15.70 -8.90
N ARG A 43 6.04 -14.90 -9.95
CA ARG A 43 6.37 -15.36 -11.30
C ARG A 43 7.27 -14.35 -11.97
N THR A 44 8.22 -14.84 -12.75
CA THR A 44 9.04 -14.01 -13.63
C THR A 44 8.75 -14.40 -15.07
N ASP A 45 8.31 -13.44 -15.86
CA ASP A 45 8.16 -13.62 -17.30
C ASP A 45 9.55 -13.69 -17.94
N VAL A 46 9.87 -14.83 -18.55
CA VAL A 46 11.19 -15.09 -19.16
C VAL A 46 11.42 -14.21 -20.39
N SER A 47 10.35 -13.82 -21.09
CA SER A 47 10.44 -13.02 -22.32
C SER A 47 10.62 -11.53 -22.06
N THR A 48 9.90 -10.99 -21.07
CA THR A 48 9.91 -9.55 -20.75
C THR A 48 10.77 -9.20 -19.53
N GLY A 49 11.15 -10.18 -18.72
CA GLY A 49 11.84 -9.96 -17.45
C GLY A 49 10.95 -9.38 -16.35
N ILE A 50 9.63 -9.24 -16.58
CA ILE A 50 8.70 -8.68 -15.60
C ILE A 50 8.52 -9.66 -14.45
N ILE A 51 8.69 -9.14 -13.23
CA ILE A 51 8.48 -9.89 -11.99
C ILE A 51 7.08 -9.54 -11.48
N TYR A 52 6.19 -10.51 -11.53
CA TYR A 52 4.88 -10.45 -10.91
C TYR A 52 4.94 -11.05 -9.50
N ARG A 53 4.31 -10.37 -8.54
CA ARG A 53 4.18 -10.86 -7.17
C ARG A 53 2.81 -10.52 -6.62
N LYS A 54 2.13 -11.50 -6.03
CA LYS A 54 0.90 -11.36 -5.24
C LYS A 54 1.18 -11.61 -3.77
N ARG A 55 0.73 -10.69 -2.91
CA ARG A 55 0.87 -10.77 -1.46
C ARG A 55 -0.48 -10.58 -0.77
N ILE A 56 -0.66 -11.23 0.37
CA ILE A 56 -1.72 -10.92 1.33
C ILE A 56 -1.10 -10.26 2.56
N ALA A 57 -1.49 -9.03 2.83
CA ALA A 57 -1.17 -8.33 4.07
C ALA A 57 -2.32 -8.53 5.07
N ILE A 58 -1.98 -8.93 6.29
CA ILE A 58 -2.91 -9.08 7.41
C ILE A 58 -2.66 -7.92 8.36
N CYS A 59 -3.65 -7.05 8.49
CA CYS A 59 -3.62 -5.87 9.34
C CYS A 59 -4.52 -6.05 10.58
N GLN A 60 -4.09 -5.52 11.71
CA GLN A 60 -4.89 -5.44 12.91
C GLN A 60 -6.15 -4.59 12.66
N ASN A 61 -7.29 -5.05 13.18
CA ASN A 61 -8.50 -4.26 13.13
C ASN A 61 -8.35 -3.03 14.07
N VAL A 62 -8.24 -1.84 13.48
CA VAL A 62 -8.13 -0.58 14.22
C VAL A 62 -9.48 0.04 14.61
N ILE A 63 -10.61 -0.62 14.29
CA ILE A 63 -11.93 -0.14 14.71
C ILE A 63 -12.04 -0.26 16.24
N PRO A 64 -12.46 0.80 16.96
CA PRO A 64 -12.72 0.78 18.39
C PRO A 64 -13.66 -0.34 18.82
N GLU A 65 -13.38 -0.98 19.94
CA GLU A 65 -14.18 -2.11 20.44
C GLU A 65 -15.65 -1.78 20.67
N ILE A 66 -15.95 -0.52 21.01
CA ILE A 66 -17.33 -0.06 21.21
C ILE A 66 -18.17 -0.16 19.92
N LEU A 67 -17.53 -0.01 18.76
CA LEU A 67 -18.15 -0.13 17.44
C LEU A 67 -18.16 -1.60 16.95
N ARG A 68 -17.26 -2.45 17.48
CA ARG A 68 -17.26 -3.91 17.20
C ARG A 68 -18.45 -4.67 17.83
N LYS A 69 -19.30 -3.98 18.60
CA LYS A 69 -20.59 -4.53 19.07
C LYS A 69 -21.58 -4.75 17.94
N VAL A 70 -21.41 -4.05 16.81
CA VAL A 70 -22.15 -4.31 15.57
C VAL A 70 -21.51 -5.53 14.90
N SER A 71 -22.28 -6.59 14.67
CA SER A 71 -21.80 -7.86 14.08
C SER A 71 -21.03 -7.66 12.78
N ILE A 72 -21.44 -6.66 11.99
CA ILE A 72 -20.83 -6.18 10.74
C ILE A 72 -19.37 -5.73 10.90
N LEU A 73 -19.03 -5.13 12.05
CA LEU A 73 -17.70 -4.55 12.33
C LEU A 73 -16.79 -5.49 13.14
N LYS A 74 -17.29 -6.68 13.49
CA LYS A 74 -16.56 -7.69 14.26
C LYS A 74 -15.75 -8.62 13.35
N VAL A 75 -14.73 -8.06 12.69
CA VAL A 75 -13.71 -8.86 11.98
C VAL A 75 -12.43 -8.93 12.80
N PRO A 76 -11.80 -10.11 12.88
CA PRO A 76 -10.58 -10.27 13.68
C PRO A 76 -9.42 -9.46 13.10
N ASN A 77 -9.24 -9.50 11.78
CA ASN A 77 -8.18 -8.80 11.06
C ASN A 77 -8.69 -8.29 9.70
N ILE A 78 -8.06 -7.25 9.19
CA ILE A 78 -8.28 -6.71 7.85
C ILE A 78 -7.27 -7.36 6.91
N GLN A 79 -7.71 -7.96 5.82
CA GLN A 79 -6.85 -8.56 4.82
C GLN A 79 -6.83 -7.72 3.56
N LEU A 80 -5.64 -7.44 3.04
CA LEU A 80 -5.42 -6.77 1.77
C LEU A 80 -4.69 -7.71 0.82
N GLU A 81 -5.18 -7.80 -0.42
CA GLU A 81 -4.40 -8.36 -1.51
C GLU A 81 -3.64 -7.24 -2.22
N GLU A 82 -2.36 -7.45 -2.44
CA GLU A 82 -1.47 -6.55 -3.18
C GLU A 82 -0.82 -7.34 -4.31
N GLU A 83 -1.05 -6.89 -5.54
CA GLU A 83 -0.40 -7.39 -6.75
C GLU A 83 0.60 -6.35 -7.24
N SER A 84 1.79 -6.79 -7.63
CA SER A 84 2.81 -5.91 -8.17
C SER A 84 3.45 -6.49 -9.43
N TRP A 85 3.76 -5.61 -10.38
CA TRP A 85 4.45 -5.90 -11.62
C TRP A 85 5.68 -4.99 -11.70
N LEU A 86 6.85 -5.57 -11.45
CA LEU A 86 8.13 -4.88 -11.53
C LEU A 86 8.78 -5.19 -12.88
N ASN A 87 9.06 -4.15 -13.66
CA ASN A 87 9.91 -4.20 -14.84
C ASN A 87 11.26 -3.54 -14.51
N PRO A 88 12.33 -4.33 -14.26
CA PRO A 88 13.64 -3.79 -13.96
C PRO A 88 14.30 -3.05 -15.14
N GLN A 89 13.99 -3.44 -16.38
CA GLN A 89 14.57 -2.85 -17.59
C GLN A 89 14.01 -1.45 -17.85
N GLU A 90 12.69 -1.32 -17.78
CA GLU A 90 11.98 -0.04 -17.96
C GLU A 90 11.91 0.81 -16.69
N ARG A 91 12.54 0.36 -15.59
CA ARG A 91 12.52 1.02 -14.28
C ARG A 91 11.12 1.48 -13.88
N ASN A 92 10.19 0.52 -13.95
CA ASN A 92 8.79 0.74 -13.65
C ASN A 92 8.27 -0.34 -12.70
N MET A 93 7.49 0.05 -11.71
CA MET A 93 6.76 -0.88 -10.85
C MET A 93 5.34 -0.40 -10.66
N ALA A 94 4.38 -1.18 -11.15
CA ALA A 94 2.97 -0.96 -10.91
C ALA A 94 2.48 -1.85 -9.75
N ILE A 95 1.58 -1.32 -8.93
CA ILE A 95 1.03 -2.00 -7.77
C ILE A 95 -0.48 -1.77 -7.73
N ARG A 96 -1.23 -2.82 -7.45
CA ARG A 96 -2.67 -2.76 -7.19
C ARG A 96 -2.96 -3.42 -5.87
N SER A 97 -3.71 -2.73 -5.03
CA SER A 97 -4.14 -3.25 -3.74
C SER A 97 -5.65 -3.17 -3.61
N HIS A 98 -6.26 -4.21 -3.06
CA HIS A 98 -7.66 -4.18 -2.70
C HIS A 98 -7.95 -4.89 -1.38
N CYS A 99 -9.00 -4.46 -0.69
CA CYS A 99 -9.40 -5.06 0.57
C CYS A 99 -10.22 -6.34 0.33
N LEU A 100 -9.82 -7.44 0.97
CA LEU A 100 -10.53 -8.73 0.93
C LEU A 100 -11.57 -8.85 2.06
N THR A 101 -11.32 -8.19 3.20
CA THR A 101 -12.28 -8.12 4.31
C THR A 101 -13.30 -7.01 4.08
N TRP A 102 -14.52 -7.13 4.60
CA TRP A 102 -15.57 -6.07 4.54
C TRP A 102 -16.04 -5.62 3.15
N THR A 103 -15.76 -6.37 2.10
CA THR A 103 -16.15 -6.04 0.72
C THR A 103 -17.64 -5.77 0.52
N GLN A 104 -18.49 -6.36 1.37
CA GLN A 104 -19.94 -6.15 1.40
C GLN A 104 -20.39 -4.78 1.96
N TYR A 105 -19.51 -4.06 2.68
CA TYR A 105 -19.81 -2.75 3.31
C TYR A 105 -18.90 -1.63 2.78
N ALA A 106 -17.69 -1.96 2.38
CA ALA A 106 -16.76 -1.02 1.79
C ALA A 106 -15.86 -1.71 0.76
N SER A 107 -15.58 -1.03 -0.33
CA SER A 107 -14.51 -1.40 -1.25
C SER A 107 -13.37 -0.40 -1.10
N MET A 108 -12.14 -0.91 -0.99
CA MET A 108 -10.92 -0.11 -1.08
C MET A 108 -10.13 -0.64 -2.26
N ASN A 109 -9.82 0.23 -3.20
CA ASN A 109 -8.91 -0.05 -4.30
C ASN A 109 -7.82 1.02 -4.31
N GLU A 110 -6.58 0.59 -4.46
CA GLU A 110 -5.44 1.48 -4.57
C GLU A 110 -4.60 1.03 -5.76
N GLU A 111 -4.20 1.99 -6.58
CA GLU A 111 -3.20 1.78 -7.63
C GLU A 111 -2.03 2.69 -7.35
N SER A 112 -0.80 2.18 -7.47
CA SER A 112 0.39 3.01 -7.41
C SER A 112 1.43 2.59 -8.44
N VAL A 113 2.25 3.56 -8.82
CA VAL A 113 3.32 3.38 -9.81
C VAL A 113 4.58 4.06 -9.29
N PHE A 114 5.66 3.29 -9.24
CA PHE A 114 7.03 3.82 -9.20
C PHE A 114 7.58 3.85 -10.62
N ARG A 115 8.19 4.96 -11.02
CA ARG A 115 8.86 5.08 -12.31
C ARG A 115 10.04 6.04 -12.23
N GLU A 116 10.98 5.91 -13.15
CA GLU A 116 12.02 6.91 -13.36
C GLU A 116 11.39 8.30 -13.62
N SER A 117 11.97 9.35 -13.04
CA SER A 117 11.48 10.72 -13.25
C SER A 117 11.92 11.24 -14.62
N LEU A 118 11.00 11.90 -15.32
CA LEU A 118 11.29 12.54 -16.60
C LEU A 118 12.24 13.74 -16.45
N GLU A 119 12.30 14.35 -15.25
CA GLU A 119 13.18 15.48 -14.96
C GLU A 119 14.63 15.03 -14.69
N ASN A 120 14.80 13.87 -14.06
CA ASN A 120 16.11 13.32 -13.72
C ASN A 120 16.07 11.79 -13.63
N PRO A 121 16.83 11.07 -14.48
CA PRO A 121 16.90 9.60 -14.46
C PRO A 121 17.38 8.99 -13.14
N ASN A 122 18.04 9.76 -12.28
CA ASN A 122 18.47 9.31 -10.96
C ASN A 122 17.41 9.52 -9.87
N TRP A 123 16.23 10.04 -10.21
CA TRP A 123 15.12 10.26 -9.30
C TRP A 123 13.96 9.32 -9.65
N THR A 124 13.12 9.04 -8.64
CA THR A 124 11.97 8.16 -8.76
C THR A 124 10.70 8.93 -8.50
N GLU A 125 9.76 8.91 -9.45
CA GLU A 125 8.39 9.35 -9.24
C GLU A 125 7.56 8.23 -8.62
N PHE A 126 6.77 8.60 -7.62
CA PHE A 126 5.76 7.75 -7.03
C PHE A 126 4.40 8.43 -7.15
N ILE A 127 3.49 7.74 -7.82
CA ILE A 127 2.12 8.20 -8.05
C ILE A 127 1.19 7.16 -7.44
N GLN A 128 0.30 7.56 -6.54
CA GLN A 128 -0.64 6.68 -5.87
C GLN A 128 -2.05 7.25 -5.94
N ARG A 129 -3.00 6.41 -6.32
CA ARG A 129 -4.42 6.73 -6.39
C ARG A 129 -5.21 5.68 -5.60
N GLY A 130 -5.78 6.11 -4.49
CA GLY A 130 -6.68 5.30 -3.67
C GLY A 130 -8.13 5.73 -3.86
N ARG A 131 -9.05 4.77 -3.88
CA ARG A 131 -10.49 5.01 -3.81
C ARG A 131 -11.09 4.08 -2.76
N ILE A 132 -11.84 4.66 -1.82
CA ILE A 132 -12.72 3.92 -0.94
C ILE A 132 -14.16 4.26 -1.24
N SER A 133 -14.99 3.24 -1.42
CA SER A 133 -16.44 3.39 -1.54
C SER A 133 -17.10 2.66 -0.39
N ILE A 134 -18.05 3.30 0.27
CA ILE A 134 -18.83 2.68 1.34
C ILE A 134 -20.24 2.47 0.82
N THR A 135 -20.73 1.26 0.98
CA THR A 135 -22.02 0.82 0.44
C THR A 135 -22.81 0.17 1.56
N GLY A 136 -24.06 0.60 1.76
CA GLY A 136 -25.02 -0.15 2.58
C GLY A 136 -24.83 -0.11 4.10
N ALA A 137 -24.03 0.82 4.65
CA ALA A 137 -23.82 0.90 6.12
C ALA A 137 -24.77 1.88 6.86
N GLY A 138 -25.74 2.50 6.16
CA GLY A 138 -26.73 3.39 6.77
C GLY A 138 -26.09 4.51 7.61
N PHE A 139 -26.48 4.62 8.89
CA PHE A 139 -25.96 5.64 9.82
C PHE A 139 -24.46 5.48 10.17
N LEU A 140 -23.84 4.33 9.87
CA LEU A 140 -22.42 4.08 10.12
C LEU A 140 -21.51 4.55 8.97
N ASN A 141 -22.08 5.09 7.88
CA ASN A 141 -21.31 5.57 6.72
C ASN A 141 -20.21 6.56 7.12
N CYS A 142 -20.52 7.58 7.94
CA CYS A 142 -19.54 8.60 8.36
C CYS A 142 -18.37 8.01 9.17
N ILE A 143 -18.67 7.02 10.02
CA ILE A 143 -17.67 6.35 10.85
C ILE A 143 -16.75 5.52 9.95
N LEU A 144 -17.32 4.69 9.08
CA LEU A 144 -16.54 3.89 8.12
C LEU A 144 -15.71 4.77 7.18
N GLU A 145 -16.23 5.93 6.78
CA GLU A 145 -15.54 6.89 5.91
C GLU A 145 -14.32 7.49 6.60
N THR A 146 -14.45 7.83 7.88
CA THR A 146 -13.34 8.32 8.69
C THR A 146 -12.25 7.26 8.86
N PHE A 147 -12.62 5.99 9.09
CA PHE A 147 -11.65 4.89 9.18
C PHE A 147 -10.96 4.61 7.85
N ALA A 148 -11.74 4.54 6.77
CA ALA A 148 -11.27 4.42 5.40
C ALA A 148 -10.23 5.49 5.05
N CYS A 149 -10.56 6.76 5.31
CA CYS A 149 -9.64 7.89 5.11
C CYS A 149 -8.35 7.73 5.89
N THR A 150 -8.47 7.33 7.16
CA THR A 150 -7.32 7.18 8.06
C THR A 150 -6.40 6.06 7.57
N PHE A 151 -6.97 4.93 7.13
CA PHE A 151 -6.21 3.80 6.61
C PHE A 151 -5.39 4.18 5.36
N LEU A 152 -6.02 4.82 4.36
CA LEU A 152 -5.31 5.25 3.14
C LEU A 152 -4.26 6.33 3.44
N LYS A 153 -4.59 7.35 4.23
CA LYS A 153 -3.66 8.43 4.56
C LYS A 153 -2.46 7.89 5.33
N GLN A 154 -2.67 6.97 6.26
CA GLN A 154 -1.57 6.31 6.97
C GLN A 154 -0.73 5.45 6.02
N GLY A 155 -1.34 4.73 5.07
CA GLY A 155 -0.61 3.98 4.05
C GLY A 155 0.35 4.87 3.24
N ALA A 156 -0.15 5.97 2.68
CA ALA A 156 0.65 6.91 1.87
C ALA A 156 1.76 7.60 2.68
N GLN A 157 1.47 8.05 3.92
CA GLN A 157 2.48 8.68 4.78
C GLN A 157 3.60 7.71 5.17
N LYS A 158 3.28 6.42 5.38
CA LYS A 158 4.26 5.40 5.74
C LYS A 158 5.25 5.11 4.60
N VAL A 159 4.80 5.06 3.35
CA VAL A 159 5.68 4.88 2.18
C VAL A 159 6.74 5.99 2.13
N ARG A 160 6.32 7.24 2.36
CA ARG A 160 7.22 8.40 2.39
C ARG A 160 8.27 8.31 3.50
N SER A 161 7.87 7.99 4.74
CA SER A 161 8.79 7.86 5.87
C SER A 161 9.78 6.70 5.71
N LEU A 162 9.33 5.60 5.10
CA LEU A 162 10.14 4.39 4.94
C LEU A 162 11.28 4.59 3.93
N ILE A 163 10.99 5.24 2.81
CA ILE A 163 11.98 5.54 1.78
C ILE A 163 13.06 6.47 2.36
N PHE A 164 12.65 7.51 3.11
CA PHE A 164 13.58 8.44 3.77
C PHE A 164 14.48 7.77 4.84
N LEU A 165 13.94 6.82 5.62
CA LEU A 165 14.74 6.09 6.61
C LEU A 165 15.72 5.12 5.96
N SER A 166 15.30 4.44 4.89
CA SER A 166 16.18 3.50 4.17
C SER A 166 17.37 4.18 3.52
N SER A 167 17.21 5.42 3.03
CA SER A 167 18.31 6.20 2.46
C SER A 167 19.35 6.61 3.49
N ASN A 168 18.92 6.92 4.73
CA ASN A 168 19.85 7.27 5.82
C ASN A 168 20.57 6.06 6.39
N LEU A 169 19.96 4.87 6.33
CA LEU A 169 20.63 3.63 6.73
C LEU A 169 21.69 3.18 5.71
N THR A 170 21.52 3.49 4.42
CA THR A 170 22.52 3.19 3.39
C THR A 170 23.73 4.15 3.39
N SER A 171 23.62 5.32 4.02
CA SER A 171 24.75 6.26 4.17
C SER A 171 25.71 5.91 5.30
N ASP A 172 25.31 5.03 6.24
CA ASP A 172 26.11 4.66 7.42
C ASP A 172 26.95 3.38 7.20
N THR A 173 27.04 2.88 5.95
CA THR A 173 27.80 1.67 5.58
C THR A 173 29.05 1.93 4.72
N TYR A 174 29.63 3.14 4.76
CA TYR A 174 30.94 3.43 4.18
C TYR A 174 31.82 4.23 5.14
#